data_AF-A0A9D4QU78-F1
#
_entry.id   AF-A0A9D4QU78-F1
#
_cell.length_a   1.000
_cell.length_b   1.000
_cell.length_c   1.000
_cell.angle_alpha   90.00
_cell.angle_beta   90.00
_cell.angle_gamma   90.00
#
_symmetry.space_group_name_H-M   'P 1'
#
loop_
_entity.id
_entity.type
_entity.pdbx_description
1 polymer ?
#
loop_
_entity_poly.entity_id
_entity_poly.type
_entity_poly.pdbx_seq_one_letter_code
_entity_poly.pdbx_strand_id
1 'polypeptide(L)'
;MWFTISEVRKLSEKVYKVCKKWYNELHQGQRAQILQHMGELPGAENEQNFGAHGTAWHWWMTAVLPIDPRIQLAMIAMTSYKERLKGLGKVLGFLQNKRDSR
;
A
#
# COMPACT_ATOMS: atom_id res chain seq x y z
N MET A 1 3.14 -20.17 -15.92
CA MET A 1 3.82 -18.96 -16.44
C MET A 1 4.42 -18.22 -15.25
N TRP A 2 5.72 -18.40 -15.00
CA TRP A 2 6.44 -17.69 -13.95
C TRP A 2 6.58 -16.23 -14.39
N PHE A 3 6.09 -15.28 -13.59
CA PHE A 3 6.21 -13.86 -13.88
C PHE A 3 7.65 -13.41 -13.67
N THR A 4 8.13 -12.50 -14.52
CA THR A 4 9.48 -11.92 -14.40
C THR A 4 9.51 -10.91 -13.25
N ILE A 5 10.68 -10.74 -12.61
CA ILE A 5 10.90 -9.72 -11.56
C ILE A 5 10.44 -8.33 -12.03
N SER A 6 10.61 -8.04 -13.32
CA SER A 6 10.18 -6.81 -13.98
C SER A 6 8.68 -6.55 -13.92
N GLU A 7 7.84 -7.58 -13.98
CA GLU A 7 6.38 -7.42 -13.92
C GLU A 7 5.89 -7.08 -12.51
N VAL A 8 6.51 -7.68 -11.49
CA VAL A 8 6.21 -7.39 -10.09
C VAL A 8 6.65 -5.96 -9.76
N ARG A 9 7.80 -5.51 -10.26
CA ARG A 9 8.27 -4.12 -10.10
C ARG A 9 7.33 -3.11 -10.76
N LYS A 10 6.92 -3.34 -12.01
CA LYS A 10 5.93 -2.49 -12.69
C LYS A 10 4.61 -2.41 -11.93
N LEU A 11 4.16 -3.53 -11.36
CA LEU A 11 2.96 -3.55 -10.51
C LEU A 11 3.19 -2.75 -9.21
N SER A 12 4.35 -2.92 -8.56
CA SER A 12 4.76 -2.20 -7.35
C SER A 12 4.72 -0.69 -7.57
N GLU A 13 5.35 -0.20 -8.64
CA GLU A 13 5.35 1.22 -9.03
C GLU A 13 3.94 1.76 -9.27
N LYS A 14 3.10 0.98 -9.97
CA LYS A 14 1.70 1.36 -10.23
C LYS A 14 0.91 1.47 -8.93
N VAL A 15 1.00 0.46 -8.05
CA VAL A 15 0.28 0.46 -6.77
C VAL A 15 0.78 1.57 -5.85
N TYR A 16 2.10 1.81 -5.82
CA TYR A 16 2.67 2.91 -5.06
C TYR A 16 2.11 4.28 -5.49
N LYS A 17 1.99 4.53 -6.80
CA LYS A 17 1.38 5.78 -7.29
C LYS A 17 -0.06 5.96 -6.80
N VAL A 18 -0.85 4.88 -6.77
CA VAL A 18 -2.22 4.90 -6.23
C VAL A 18 -2.21 5.16 -4.71
N CYS A 19 -1.31 4.51 -3.96
CA CYS A 19 -1.14 4.74 -2.53
C CYS A 19 -0.80 6.20 -2.22
N LYS A 20 0.19 6.74 -2.94
CA LYS A 20 0.64 8.14 -2.78
C LYS A 20 -0.48 9.12 -3.11
N LYS A 21 -1.24 8.87 -4.17
CA LYS A 21 -2.43 9.67 -4.52
C LYS A 21 -3.45 9.64 -3.38
N TRP A 22 -3.84 8.46 -2.91
CA TRP A 22 -4.78 8.33 -1.79
C TRP A 22 -4.32 9.09 -0.54
N TYR A 23 -3.05 8.94 -0.14
CA TYR A 23 -2.50 9.62 1.02
C TYR A 23 -2.54 11.15 0.88
N ASN A 24 -2.22 11.65 -0.31
CA ASN A 24 -2.25 13.09 -0.60
C ASN A 24 -3.65 13.68 -0.61
N GLU A 25 -4.67 12.88 -0.91
CA GLU A 25 -6.07 13.29 -0.93
C GLU A 25 -6.76 13.12 0.44
N LEU A 26 -6.06 12.65 1.47
CA LEU A 26 -6.57 12.67 2.83
C LEU A 26 -6.76 14.12 3.30
N HIS A 27 -7.81 14.37 4.07
CA HIS A 27 -7.98 15.68 4.71
C HIS A 27 -6.80 15.97 5.64
N GLN A 28 -6.44 17.25 5.77
CA GLN A 28 -5.24 17.68 6.51
C GLN A 28 -5.14 17.08 7.91
N GLY A 29 -6.25 17.00 8.65
CA GLY A 29 -6.29 16.39 9.98
C GLY A 29 -5.94 14.91 9.99
N GLN A 30 -6.48 14.12 9.05
CA GLN A 30 -6.17 12.69 8.93
C GLN A 30 -4.69 12.48 8.56
N ARG A 31 -4.19 13.29 7.62
CA ARG A 31 -2.79 13.21 7.20
C ARG A 31 -1.83 13.59 8.34
N ALA A 32 -2.16 14.62 9.11
CA ALA A 32 -1.38 15.04 10.27
C ALA A 32 -1.32 13.96 11.35
N GLN A 33 -2.45 13.30 11.64
CA GLN A 33 -2.49 12.18 12.57
C GLN A 33 -1.61 11.02 12.13
N ILE A 34 -1.67 10.63 10.84
CA ILE A 34 -0.81 9.58 10.29
C ILE A 34 0.66 9.99 10.41
N LEU A 35 1.01 11.20 10.00
CA LEU A 35 2.38 11.71 10.07
C LEU A 35 2.94 11.68 11.49
N GLN A 36 2.13 12.05 12.49
CA GLN A 36 2.53 12.08 13.90
C GLN A 36 2.82 10.68 14.45
N HIS A 37 2.05 9.66 14.06
CA HIS A 37 2.17 8.31 14.63
C HIS A 37 3.11 7.40 13.83
N MET A 38 3.10 7.53 12.50
CA MET A 38 3.73 6.58 11.57
C MET A 38 4.85 7.21 10.74
N GLY A 39 5.04 8.53 10.82
CA GLY A 39 6.00 9.26 10.00
C GLY A 39 5.55 9.45 8.56
N GLU A 40 6.50 9.83 7.70
CA GLU A 40 6.24 10.08 6.28
C GLU A 40 6.06 8.79 5.47
N LEU A 41 5.30 8.87 4.37
CA LEU A 41 5.20 7.78 3.40
C LEU A 41 6.59 7.51 2.79
N PRO A 42 7.17 6.30 2.97
CA PRO A 42 8.47 5.99 2.41
C PRO A 42 8.47 6.06 0.88
N GLY A 43 9.60 6.48 0.30
CA GLY A 43 9.80 6.49 -1.15
C GLY A 43 9.75 5.09 -1.78
N ALA A 44 9.38 5.03 -3.07
CA ALA A 44 9.45 3.80 -3.84
C ALA A 44 10.90 3.32 -4.04
N GLU A 45 11.89 4.21 -4.00
CA GLU A 45 13.26 3.96 -4.47
C GLU A 45 14.07 2.94 -3.62
N ASN A 46 13.57 2.56 -2.44
CA ASN A 46 14.19 1.54 -1.59
C ASN A 46 13.92 0.09 -2.04
N GLU A 47 13.38 -0.13 -3.24
CA GLU A 47 13.17 -1.46 -3.85
C GLU A 47 14.47 -2.24 -4.10
N GLN A 48 15.66 -1.65 -3.98
CA GLN A 48 16.92 -2.38 -4.22
C GLN A 48 17.30 -3.34 -3.09
N ASN A 49 16.78 -3.12 -1.88
CA ASN A 49 17.04 -3.97 -0.71
C ASN A 49 15.78 -4.76 -0.31
N PHE A 50 15.30 -5.64 -1.19
CA PHE A 50 14.25 -6.59 -0.80
C PHE A 50 14.86 -7.77 -0.05
N GLY A 51 14.70 -7.78 1.27
CA GLY A 51 14.38 -9.03 1.94
C GLY A 51 13.07 -9.60 1.39
N ALA A 52 12.83 -10.91 1.56
CA ALA A 52 11.67 -11.65 1.03
C ALA A 52 10.27 -11.07 1.40
N HIS A 53 10.21 -10.03 2.21
CA HIS A 53 9.01 -9.53 2.89
C HIS A 53 8.39 -8.26 2.26
N GLY A 54 8.98 -7.62 1.24
CA GLY A 54 8.37 -6.45 0.55
C GLY A 54 8.99 -5.09 0.92
N THR A 55 8.55 -4.00 0.29
CA THR A 55 9.10 -2.64 0.50
C THR A 55 8.63 -2.02 1.81
N ALA A 56 9.39 -1.06 2.33
CA ALA A 56 8.98 -0.26 3.49
C ALA A 56 7.62 0.43 3.28
N TRP A 57 7.40 1.02 2.09
CA TRP A 57 6.14 1.70 1.77
C TRP A 57 4.93 0.76 1.80
N HIS A 58 5.11 -0.51 1.43
CA HIS A 58 4.02 -1.49 1.40
C HIS A 58 3.50 -1.81 2.80
N TRP A 59 4.41 -2.03 3.75
CA TRP A 59 4.06 -2.27 5.15
C TRP A 59 3.46 -1.03 5.80
N TRP A 60 4.05 0.13 5.51
CA TRP A 60 3.53 1.42 5.97
C TRP A 60 2.08 1.62 5.53
N MET A 61 1.80 1.44 4.23
CA MET A 61 0.44 1.56 3.69
C MET A 61 -0.53 0.56 4.31
N THR A 62 -0.10 -0.69 4.50
CA THR A 62 -0.95 -1.71 5.13
C THR A 62 -1.37 -1.31 6.55
N ALA A 63 -0.47 -0.67 7.31
CA ALA A 63 -0.73 -0.23 8.67
C ALA A 63 -1.66 0.99 8.74
N VAL A 64 -1.53 1.97 7.84
CA VAL A 64 -2.29 3.23 7.90
C VAL A 64 -3.67 3.16 7.26
N LEU A 65 -3.95 2.12 6.46
CA LEU A 65 -5.24 1.99 5.80
C LEU A 65 -6.36 1.73 6.82
N PRO A 66 -7.49 2.44 6.73
CA PRO A 66 -8.63 2.26 7.63
C PRO A 66 -9.46 1.03 7.21
N ILE A 67 -8.85 -0.15 7.32
CA ILE A 67 -9.45 -1.44 6.97
C ILE A 67 -9.62 -2.33 8.19
N ASP A 68 -10.56 -3.28 8.11
CA ASP A 68 -10.83 -4.24 9.18
C ASP A 68 -9.52 -4.99 9.55
N PRO A 69 -9.18 -5.11 10.85
CA PRO A 69 -7.95 -5.79 11.28
C PRO A 69 -7.79 -7.21 10.73
N ARG A 70 -8.89 -7.92 10.45
CA ARG A 70 -8.85 -9.26 9.83
C ARG A 70 -8.36 -9.19 8.38
N ILE A 71 -8.69 -8.13 7.66
CA ILE A 71 -8.19 -7.88 6.30
C ILE A 71 -6.70 -7.53 6.36
N GLN A 72 -6.27 -6.70 7.32
CA GLN A 72 -4.84 -6.42 7.53
C GLN A 72 -4.06 -7.72 7.80
N LEU A 73 -4.54 -8.55 8.72
CA LEU A 73 -3.90 -9.82 9.06
C LEU A 73 -3.83 -10.75 7.84
N ALA A 74 -4.91 -10.87 7.06
CA ALA A 74 -4.92 -11.65 5.84
C ALA A 74 -3.89 -11.15 4.81
N MET A 75 -3.74 -9.83 4.65
CA MET A 75 -2.71 -9.27 3.77
C MET A 75 -1.29 -9.51 4.29
N ILE A 76 -1.07 -9.44 5.60
CA ILE A 76 0.24 -9.73 6.23
C ILE A 76 0.61 -11.22 6.05
N ALA A 77 -0.37 -12.12 6.16
CA ALA A 77 -0.16 -13.57 6.04
C ALA A 77 0.12 -14.06 4.61
N MET A 78 -0.13 -13.23 3.59
CA MET A 78 0.15 -13.60 2.20
C MET A 78 1.66 -13.66 1.92
N THR A 79 2.12 -14.82 1.44
CA THR A 79 3.55 -15.06 1.12
C THR A 79 3.98 -14.48 -0.22
N SER A 80 3.04 -14.27 -1.15
CA SER A 80 3.32 -13.69 -2.46
C SER A 80 3.23 -12.17 -2.43
N TYR A 81 4.37 -11.49 -2.61
CA TYR A 81 4.42 -10.02 -2.72
C TYR A 81 3.51 -9.50 -3.85
N LYS A 82 3.42 -10.22 -4.97
CA LYS A 82 2.52 -9.87 -6.08
C LYS A 82 1.05 -9.89 -5.67
N GLU A 83 0.61 -10.94 -4.98
CA GLU A 83 -0.79 -11.03 -4.55
C GLU A 83 -1.10 -10.00 -3.47
N ARG A 84 -0.15 -9.70 -2.57
CA ARG A 84 -0.27 -8.57 -1.63
C ARG A 84 -0.45 -7.23 -2.34
N LEU A 85 0.35 -6.94 -3.36
CA LEU A 85 0.22 -5.71 -4.16
C LEU A 85 -1.16 -5.60 -4.83
N LYS A 86 -1.68 -6.70 -5.40
CA LYS A 86 -3.03 -6.72 -5.98
C LYS A 86 -4.11 -6.50 -4.93
N GLY A 87 -4.00 -7.15 -3.77
CA GLY A 87 -4.93 -7.00 -2.65
C GLY A 87 -4.98 -5.56 -2.16
N LEU A 88 -3.80 -4.95 -1.95
CA LEU A 88 -3.66 -3.55 -1.57
C LEU A 88 -4.32 -2.60 -2.59
N GLY A 89 -4.10 -2.85 -3.89
CA GLY A 89 -4.74 -2.09 -4.96
C GLY A 89 -6.27 -2.18 -4.94
N LYS A 90 -6.84 -3.36 -4.67
CA LYS A 90 -8.31 -3.55 -4.53
C LYS A 90 -8.86 -2.79 -3.33
N VAL A 91 -8.19 -2.88 -2.18
CA VAL A 91 -8.57 -2.15 -0.96
C VAL A 91 -8.60 -0.65 -1.20
N LEU A 92 -7.56 -0.10 -1.84
CA LEU A 92 -7.50 1.32 -2.18
C LEU A 92 -8.62 1.75 -3.13
N GLY A 93 -8.89 0.96 -4.17
CA GLY A 93 -10.00 1.23 -5.09
C GLY A 93 -11.35 1.27 -4.38
N PHE A 94 -11.59 0.34 -3.44
CA PHE A 94 -12.80 0.34 -2.62
C PHE A 94 -12.91 1.60 -1.74
N LEU A 95 -11.82 1.99 -1.08
CA LEU A 95 -11.81 3.17 -0.21
C LEU A 95 -12.03 4.48 -0.99
N GLN A 96 -11.45 4.60 -2.19
CA GLN A 96 -11.66 5.74 -3.07
C GLN A 96 -13.13 5.84 -3.50
N ASN A 97 -13.73 4.76 -4.00
CA ASN A 97 -15.14 4.73 -4.41
C ASN A 97 -16.08 5.10 -3.24
N LYS A 98 -15.79 4.63 -2.03
CA LYS A 98 -16.57 4.95 -0.82
C LYS A 98 -16.49 6.44 -0.46
N ARG A 99 -15.37 7.10 -0.75
CA ARG A 99 -15.21 8.53 -0.51
C ARG A 99 -15.95 9.37 -1.57
N ASP A 100 -15.86 8.98 -2.84
CA ASP A 100 -16.49 9.72 -3.95
C ASP A 100 -18.02 9.60 -3.94
N SER A 101 -18.58 8.63 -3.20
CA SER A 101 -20.03 8.46 -3.03
C SER A 101 -20.63 9.24 -1.84
N ARG A 102 -19.81 10.05 -1.13
CA ARG A 102 -20.24 10.90 -0.01
C ARG A 102 -20.30 12.36 -0.43
#